data_AF-A0A2W4J9C3-F1
#
_entry.id   AF-A0A2W4J9C3-F1
#
_cell.length_a   1.000
_cell.length_b   1.000
_cell.length_c   1.000
_cell.angle_alpha   90.00
_cell.angle_beta   90.00
_cell.angle_gamma   90.00
#
_symmetry.space_group_name_H-M   'P 1'
#
loop_
_entity.id
_entity.type
_entity.pdbx_description
1 polymer ?
#
loop_
_entity_poly.entity_id
_entity_poly.type
_entity_poly.pdbx_seq_one_letter_code
_entity_poly.pdbx_strand_id
1 'polypeptide(L)' 'MKVTVARIGRAHGLRGEVSVELRTDIPERRFGGGGGGGAAPPPPPHPGDPPPRPPRRGGGGGGRGDD' A
#
# COMPACT_ATOMS: atom_id res chain seq x y z
N MET A 1 26.24 -13.71 16.17
CA MET A 1 24.98 -13.96 15.43
C MET A 1 24.31 -12.62 15.16
N LYS A 2 23.80 -12.37 13.94
CA LYS A 2 23.13 -11.11 13.57
C LYS A 2 21.72 -11.44 13.05
N VAL A 3 20.71 -10.69 13.49
CA VAL A 3 19.31 -10.88 13.10
C VAL A 3 18.75 -9.59 12.54
N THR A 4 17.94 -9.68 11.48
CA THR A 4 17.30 -8.52 10.85
C THR A 4 15.97 -8.24 11.54
N VAL A 5 15.87 -7.11 12.23
CA VAL A 5 14.66 -6.72 12.98
C VAL A 5 13.67 -5.89 12.16
N ALA A 6 14.16 -5.22 11.10
CA ALA A 6 13.35 -4.38 10.23
C ALA A 6 14.01 -4.17 8.86
N ARG A 7 13.22 -3.72 7.87
CA ARG A 7 13.70 -3.26 6.56
C ARG A 7 13.22 -1.84 6.28
N ILE A 8 14.12 -0.97 5.82
CA ILE A 8 13.77 0.38 5.37
C ILE A 8 13.36 0.30 3.90
N GLY A 9 12.14 0.74 3.62
CA GLY A 9 11.54 0.81 2.30
C GLY A 9 11.85 2.14 1.60
N ARG A 10 10.96 2.57 0.71
CA ARG A 10 11.15 3.82 -0.03
C ARG A 10 11.07 5.04 0.89
N ALA A 11 11.78 6.09 0.47
CA ALA A 11 11.57 7.42 0.99
C ALA A 11 10.10 7.83 0.83
N HIS A 12 9.59 8.48 1.86
CA HIS A 12 8.25 8.98 1.97
C HIS A 12 8.32 10.43 2.46
N GLY A 13 7.38 11.27 2.04
CA GLY A 13 7.35 12.66 2.49
C GLY A 13 8.49 13.54 1.95
N LEU A 14 8.53 14.76 2.48
CA LEU A 14 9.36 15.86 1.98
C LEU A 14 10.53 16.17 2.93
N ARG A 15 10.58 15.53 4.10
CA ARG A 15 11.59 15.78 5.16
C ARG A 15 12.42 14.53 5.47
N GLY A 16 12.47 13.59 4.53
CA GLY A 16 13.20 12.35 4.70
C GLY A 16 12.48 11.31 5.55
N GLU A 17 11.14 11.36 5.59
CA GLU A 17 10.38 10.24 6.15
C GLU A 17 10.63 8.96 5.29
N VAL A 18 10.48 7.78 5.89
CA VAL A 18 10.73 6.50 5.20
C VAL A 18 9.73 5.46 5.67
N SER A 19 9.34 4.55 4.78
CA SER A 19 8.53 3.40 5.18
C SER A 19 9.42 2.33 5.85
N VAL A 20 8.92 1.65 6.88
CA VAL A 20 9.67 0.58 7.57
C VAL A 20 8.80 -0.67 7.71
N GLU A 21 9.32 -1.82 7.28
CA GLU A 21 8.72 -3.15 7.47
C GLU A 21 9.32 -3.79 8.73
N LEU A 22 8.54 -3.90 9.80
CA LEU A 22 8.96 -4.46 11.08
C LEU A 22 8.74 -5.98 11.11
N ARG A 23 9.73 -6.72 11.62
CA ARG A 23 9.69 -8.21 11.73
C ARG A 23 9.68 -8.69 13.18
N THR A 24 9.22 -7.83 14.08
CA THR A 24 9.17 -8.10 15.51
C THR A 24 7.75 -8.42 15.96
N ASP A 25 7.66 -9.22 17.02
CA ASP A 25 6.45 -9.62 17.72
C ASP A 25 5.75 -8.50 18.51
N ILE A 26 6.48 -7.44 18.91
CA ILE A 26 5.92 -6.32 19.69
C ILE A 26 6.37 -4.96 19.11
N PRO A 27 5.99 -4.63 17.88
CA PRO A 27 6.47 -3.43 17.20
C PRO A 27 6.03 -2.15 17.91
N GLU A 28 4.81 -2.08 18.43
CA GLU A 28 4.25 -0.90 19.08
C GLU A 28 4.99 -0.56 20.37
N ARG A 29 5.39 -1.57 21.14
CA ARG A 29 6.16 -1.39 22.38
C ARG A 29 7.61 -1.00 22.12
N ARG A 30 8.19 -1.46 20.99
CA ARG A 30 9.60 -1.23 20.65
C ARG A 30 9.84 0.02 19.79
N PHE A 31 8.85 0.43 19.00
CA PHE A 31 8.96 1.53 18.01
C PHE A 31 7.86 2.58 18.14
N GLY A 32 7.00 2.53 19.18
CA GLY A 32 5.87 3.45 19.38
C GLY A 32 6.21 4.92 19.61
N GLY A 33 7.50 5.31 19.56
CA GLY A 33 7.97 6.69 19.71
C GLY A 33 8.04 7.51 18.42
N GLY A 34 7.62 7.00 17.26
CA GLY A 34 7.64 7.73 15.99
C GLY A 34 6.27 7.73 15.32
N GLY A 35 5.64 8.90 15.23
CA GLY A 35 4.27 9.09 14.73
C GLY A 35 4.00 8.38 13.40
N GLY A 36 3.04 7.46 13.42
CA GLY A 36 2.65 6.66 12.26
C GLY A 36 1.92 7.49 11.21
N GLY A 37 2.47 7.52 9.99
CA GLY A 37 1.73 7.93 8.80
C GLY A 37 0.91 6.77 8.25
N GLY A 38 -0.41 6.96 8.15
CA GLY A 38 -1.35 6.00 7.53
C GLY A 38 -0.96 5.65 6.08
N ALA A 39 -1.34 4.50 5.53
CA ALA A 39 -2.67 3.92 5.56
C ALA A 39 -2.70 2.45 6.01
N ALA A 40 -3.69 2.11 6.84
CA ALA A 40 -4.07 0.73 7.06
C ALA A 40 -4.65 0.14 5.76
N PRO A 41 -4.35 -1.13 5.43
CA PRO A 41 -5.00 -1.79 4.31
C PRO A 41 -6.52 -1.83 4.54
N PRO A 42 -7.34 -1.77 3.47
CA PRO A 42 -8.78 -1.91 3.63
C PRO A 42 -9.09 -3.26 4.30
N PRO A 43 -10.05 -3.31 5.24
CA PRO A 43 -10.43 -4.57 5.89
C PRO A 43 -10.91 -5.59 4.83
N PRO A 44 -10.76 -6.90 5.09
CA PRO A 44 -11.26 -7.92 4.17
C PRO A 44 -12.77 -7.75 3.95
N PRO A 45 -13.28 -8.00 2.72
CA PRO A 45 -14.70 -7.86 2.41
C PRO A 45 -15.54 -8.80 3.29
N HIS A 46 -16.74 -8.36 3.68
CA HIS A 46 -17.64 -9.18 4.48
C HIS A 46 -18.29 -10.25 3.60
N PRO A 47 -18.64 -11.42 4.17
CA PRO A 47 -19.46 -12.40 3.46
C PRO A 47 -20.79 -11.75 3.04
N GLY A 48 -21.02 -11.61 1.73
CA GLY A 48 -22.22 -10.99 1.16
C GLY A 48 -21.97 -9.71 0.35
N ASP A 49 -20.77 -9.13 0.42
CA ASP A 49 -20.42 -8.00 -0.42
C ASP A 49 -20.28 -8.43 -1.90
N PRO A 50 -20.85 -7.68 -2.85
CA PRO A 50 -20.66 -7.97 -4.26
C PRO A 50 -19.20 -7.73 -4.67
N PRO A 51 -18.60 -8.56 -5.54
CA PRO A 51 -17.22 -8.38 -5.97
C PRO A 51 -17.03 -7.02 -6.66
N PRO A 52 -15.82 -6.43 -6.57
CA PRO A 52 -15.54 -5.15 -7.21
C PRO A 52 -15.79 -5.24 -8.72
N ARG A 53 -16.43 -4.20 -9.27
CA ARG A 53 -16.75 -4.15 -10.71
C ARG A 53 -15.45 -4.19 -11.52
N PRO A 54 -15.34 -5.05 -12.55
CA PRO A 54 -14.17 -5.08 -13.39
C PRO A 54 -13.98 -3.72 -14.09
N PRO A 55 -12.73 -3.31 -14.36
CA PRO A 55 -12.46 -2.07 -15.08
C PRO A 55 -13.15 -2.15 -16.45
N ARG A 56 -13.84 -1.07 -16.84
CA ARG A 56 -14.42 -0.96 -18.18
C ARG A 56 -13.28 -1.07 -19.18
N ARG A 57 -13.20 -2.19 -19.90
CA ARG A 57 -12.28 -2.33 -21.03
C ARG A 57 -12.67 -1.25 -22.04
N GLY A 58 -11.85 -0.21 -22.15
CA GLY A 58 -12.05 0.85 -23.12
C GLY A 58 -12.16 0.22 -24.50
N GLY A 59 -13.31 0.39 -25.16
CA GLY A 59 -13.48 0.02 -26.55
C GLY A 59 -12.63 0.95 -27.40
N GLY A 60 -11.42 0.52 -27.72
CA GLY A 60 -10.63 1.10 -28.79
C GLY A 60 -11.08 0.53 -30.15
N GLY A 61 -11.19 1.40 -31.14
CA GLY A 61 -11.42 1.08 -32.55
C GLY A 61 -12.63 1.84 -33.11
N GLY A 62 -12.51 2.67 -34.14
CA GLY A 62 -11.39 2.92 -35.04
C GLY A 62 -11.73 4.12 -35.92
N GLY A 63 -10.71 4.75 -36.46
CA GLY A 63 -10.83 5.92 -37.32
C GLY A 63 -11.68 5.66 -38.57
N ARG A 64 -12.54 6.62 -38.88
CA ARG A 64 -13.05 7.00 -40.21
C ARG A 64 -13.47 8.49 -40.07
N GLY A 65 -13.03 9.43 -40.89
CA GLY A 65 -12.22 9.31 -42.08
C GLY A 65 -11.55 10.62 -42.45
N ASP A 66 -10.63 10.43 -43.38
CA ASP A 66 -10.04 11.40 -44.30
C ASP A 66 -11.12 12.15 -45.12
N ASP A 67 -10.75 13.36 -45.57
CA ASP A 67 -11.37 14.24 -46.59
C ASP A 67 -12.82 14.74 -46.43
#